data_AF-A0A3M1EAZ0-F1
#
_entry.id   AF-A0A3M1EAZ0-F1
#
_cell.length_a   1.000
_cell.length_b   1.000
_cell.length_c   1.000
_cell.angle_alpha   90.00
_cell.angle_beta   90.00
_cell.angle_gamma   90.00
#
_symmetry.space_group_name_H-M   'P 1'
#
loop_
_entity.id
_entity.type
_entity.pdbx_description
1 polymer ?
#
loop_
_entity_poly.entity_id
_entity_poly.type
_entity_poly.pdbx_seq_one_letter_code
_entity_poly.pdbx_strand_id
1 'polypeptide(L)'
;MEALRTAEWRRLAENRQRTANWKLWGPYLAERQWGTVREDYSGNGDNWNYFPHDHARSRAYRWGEDGIFGISDRKCRLCFAPAMWNTRDPILKERFFGLSGREGNHGEDVKECYFYLDATPTHSWMEALYKYPQAEYPYRILVEVNRYRG
;
A
#
# COMPACT_ATOMS: atom_id res chain seq x y z
N MET A 1 -18.58 37.84 3.47
CA MET A 1 -17.69 36.78 3.95
C MET A 1 -17.04 36.13 2.75
N GLU A 2 -15.72 36.17 2.75
CA GLU A 2 -14.76 35.83 1.70
C GLU A 2 -14.90 34.36 1.23
N ALA A 3 -15.89 34.13 0.36
CA ALA A 3 -16.32 32.82 -0.06
C ALA A 3 -15.20 32.08 -0.84
N LEU A 4 -14.65 31.02 -0.23
CA LEU A 4 -14.10 29.83 -0.90
C LEU A 4 -13.13 30.14 -2.07
N ARG A 5 -11.92 30.63 -1.75
CA ARG A 5 -10.90 31.12 -2.70
C ARG A 5 -10.35 30.09 -3.70
N THR A 6 -10.53 28.78 -3.50
CA THR A 6 -10.09 27.75 -4.46
C THR A 6 -11.16 26.66 -4.62
N ALA A 7 -11.04 25.84 -5.67
CA ALA A 7 -11.91 24.67 -5.86
C ALA A 7 -11.88 23.75 -4.63
N GLU A 8 -10.71 23.58 -4.00
CA GLU A 8 -10.58 22.75 -2.81
C GLU A 8 -11.34 23.32 -1.61
N TRP A 9 -11.30 24.63 -1.39
CA TRP A 9 -12.11 25.25 -0.33
C TRP A 9 -13.60 24.99 -0.53
N ARG A 10 -14.10 25.05 -1.77
CA ARG A 10 -15.51 24.72 -2.09
C ARG A 10 -15.84 23.28 -1.73
N ARG A 11 -15.01 22.32 -2.16
CA ARG A 11 -15.18 20.90 -1.83
C ARG A 11 -15.19 20.66 -0.32
N LEU A 12 -14.30 21.32 0.42
CA LEU A 12 -14.26 21.24 1.89
C LEU A 12 -15.52 21.79 2.55
N ALA A 13 -16.07 22.90 2.05
CA ALA A 13 -17.31 23.46 2.54
C ALA A 13 -18.51 22.55 2.24
N GLU A 14 -18.61 22.04 1.01
CA GLU A 14 -19.66 21.08 0.62
C GLU A 14 -19.60 19.80 1.45
N ASN A 15 -18.38 19.29 1.71
CA ASN A 15 -18.19 18.13 2.59
C ASN A 15 -18.58 18.42 4.05
N ARG A 16 -18.27 19.62 4.57
CA ARG A 16 -18.67 20.04 5.94
C ARG A 16 -20.19 20.20 6.05
N GLN A 17 -20.82 20.77 5.04
CA GLN A 17 -22.28 20.96 4.95
C GLN A 17 -23.02 19.67 4.57
N ARG A 18 -22.28 18.60 4.23
CA ARG A 18 -22.81 17.30 3.78
C ARG A 18 -23.66 17.38 2.51
N THR A 19 -23.40 18.36 1.65
CA THR A 19 -24.05 18.49 0.33
C THR A 19 -23.36 17.63 -0.73
N ALA A 20 -22.07 17.30 -0.53
CA ALA A 20 -21.32 16.34 -1.33
C ALA A 20 -20.36 15.54 -0.44
N ASN A 21 -20.05 14.30 -0.83
CA ASN A 21 -19.19 13.39 -0.05
C ASN A 21 -17.79 13.27 -0.64
N TRP A 22 -17.06 14.38 -0.65
CA TRP A 22 -15.74 14.45 -1.27
C TRP A 22 -14.71 13.50 -0.65
N LYS A 23 -14.87 13.16 0.64
CA LYS A 23 -14.01 12.20 1.35
C LYS A 23 -14.57 10.77 1.34
N LEU A 24 -15.42 10.44 0.36
CA LEU A 24 -15.88 9.07 0.18
C LEU A 24 -14.73 8.17 -0.26
N TRP A 25 -13.95 8.63 -1.25
CA TRP A 25 -12.83 7.93 -1.83
C TRP A 25 -11.52 8.61 -1.45
N GLY A 26 -10.48 7.83 -1.21
CA GLY A 26 -9.17 8.35 -0.86
C GLY A 26 -8.13 7.24 -0.70
N PRO A 27 -6.90 7.59 -0.29
CA PRO A 27 -5.80 6.65 -0.10
C PRO A 27 -5.95 5.94 1.25
N TYR A 28 -7.09 5.27 1.44
CA TYR A 28 -7.44 4.55 2.67
C TYR A 28 -7.03 3.08 2.62
N LEU A 29 -6.52 2.61 1.48
CA LEU A 29 -5.99 1.27 1.30
C LEU A 29 -4.54 1.21 1.82
N ALA A 30 -4.20 0.16 2.55
CA ALA A 30 -2.83 -0.03 3.01
C ALA A 30 -1.91 -0.45 1.85
N GLU A 31 -0.62 -0.16 1.93
CA GLU A 31 0.36 -0.67 0.97
C GLU A 31 0.90 -2.06 1.36
N ARG A 32 0.63 -2.48 2.60
CA ARG A 32 0.96 -3.79 3.16
C ARG A 32 -0.09 -4.27 4.16
N GLN A 33 -0.54 -5.50 3.98
CA GLN A 33 -1.44 -6.21 4.88
C GLN A 33 -0.94 -7.62 5.25
N TRP A 34 0.05 -8.16 4.54
CA TRP A 34 0.77 -9.39 4.91
C TRP A 34 1.62 -9.20 6.17
N GLY A 35 1.84 -10.25 6.95
CA GLY A 35 2.63 -10.20 8.20
C GLY A 35 1.97 -9.42 9.35
N THR A 36 0.65 -9.22 9.31
CA THR A 36 -0.09 -8.51 10.36
C THR A 36 -0.68 -9.47 11.40
N VAL A 37 -0.79 -9.01 12.66
CA VAL A 37 -1.36 -9.81 13.76
C VAL A 37 -2.82 -10.21 13.49
N ARG A 38 -3.58 -9.41 12.73
CA ARG A 38 -4.98 -9.72 12.40
C ARG A 38 -5.11 -10.89 11.42
N GLU A 39 -4.12 -11.08 10.56
CA GLU A 39 -4.08 -12.18 9.58
C GLU A 39 -3.34 -13.42 10.08
N ASP A 40 -2.91 -13.40 11.35
CA ASP A 40 -2.23 -14.51 12.00
C ASP A 40 -3.22 -15.52 12.57
N TYR A 41 -3.18 -16.73 12.02
CA TYR A 41 -3.89 -17.89 12.54
C TYR A 41 -2.93 -19.03 12.90
N SER A 42 -1.65 -18.72 13.11
CA SER A 42 -0.68 -19.67 13.63
C SER A 42 -0.98 -20.01 15.09
N GLY A 43 -0.61 -21.22 15.52
CA GLY A 43 -0.79 -21.63 16.91
C GLY A 43 0.17 -20.97 17.91
N ASN A 44 1.19 -20.26 17.41
CA ASN A 44 2.28 -19.69 18.20
C ASN A 44 2.43 -18.16 18.08
N GLY A 45 1.57 -17.48 17.32
CA GLY A 45 1.64 -16.03 17.14
C GLY A 45 2.75 -15.56 16.17
N ASP A 46 3.18 -16.43 15.26
CA ASP A 46 4.23 -16.14 14.27
C ASP A 46 3.64 -15.59 12.96
N ASN A 47 3.05 -14.41 13.06
CA ASN A 47 2.38 -13.70 11.97
C ASN A 47 3.23 -13.53 10.70
N TRP A 48 4.53 -13.25 10.85
CA TRP A 48 5.46 -13.03 9.74
C TRP A 48 5.68 -14.29 8.89
N ASN A 49 5.82 -15.44 9.53
CA ASN A 49 5.99 -16.71 8.81
C ASN A 49 4.65 -17.33 8.39
N TYR A 50 3.58 -17.04 9.12
CA TYR A 50 2.23 -17.51 8.78
C TYR A 50 1.68 -16.87 7.52
N PHE A 51 1.88 -15.55 7.37
CA PHE A 51 1.39 -14.80 6.22
C PHE A 51 2.49 -13.93 5.58
N PRO A 52 3.47 -14.55 4.89
CA PRO A 52 4.55 -13.84 4.21
C PRO A 52 4.08 -13.11 2.95
N HIS A 53 4.93 -12.22 2.44
CA HIS A 53 4.72 -11.51 1.17
C HIS A 53 4.34 -12.46 0.00
N ASP A 54 4.91 -13.66 -0.04
CA ASP A 54 4.63 -14.61 -1.12
C ASP A 54 3.16 -15.08 -1.13
N HIS A 55 2.55 -15.25 0.05
CA HIS A 55 1.13 -15.60 0.16
C HIS A 55 0.22 -14.40 -0.19
N ALA A 56 0.68 -13.18 0.03
CA ALA A 56 -0.09 -11.94 -0.17
C ALA A 56 -0.68 -11.83 -1.59
N ARG A 57 -0.04 -12.46 -2.59
CA ARG A 57 -0.52 -12.44 -3.99
C ARG A 57 -1.57 -13.47 -4.35
N SER A 58 -1.78 -14.46 -3.49
CA SER A 58 -2.61 -15.62 -3.81
C SER A 58 -3.60 -15.97 -2.70
N ARG A 59 -3.71 -15.12 -1.68
CA ARG A 59 -4.58 -15.34 -0.52
C ARG A 59 -5.57 -14.17 -0.41
N ALA A 60 -6.85 -14.50 -0.28
CA ALA A 60 -7.85 -13.53 0.11
C ALA A 60 -7.68 -13.16 1.60
N TYR A 61 -7.74 -11.87 1.89
CA TYR A 61 -7.56 -11.37 3.25
C TYR A 61 -8.90 -11.36 3.97
N ARG A 62 -8.87 -11.42 5.30
CA ARG A 62 -10.09 -11.42 6.14
C ARG A 62 -10.36 -10.07 6.76
N TRP A 63 -9.32 -9.29 7.07
CA TRP A 63 -9.43 -8.08 7.89
C TRP A 63 -8.98 -6.79 7.20
N GLY A 64 -8.65 -6.84 5.92
CA GLY A 64 -8.20 -5.69 5.15
C GLY A 64 -7.89 -6.07 3.72
N GLU A 65 -7.26 -5.15 2.99
CA GLU A 65 -6.74 -5.32 1.64
C GLU A 65 -5.48 -4.47 1.51
N ASP A 66 -4.61 -4.76 0.54
CA ASP A 66 -3.47 -3.92 0.21
C ASP A 66 -3.29 -3.70 -1.29
N GLY A 67 -2.57 -2.63 -1.63
CA GLY A 67 -2.21 -2.32 -3.01
C GLY A 67 -1.32 -1.08 -3.12
N ILE A 68 -0.39 -1.09 -4.09
CA ILE A 68 0.48 0.05 -4.39
C ILE A 68 -0.40 1.26 -4.70
N PHE A 69 -0.23 2.36 -3.97
CA PHE A 69 -1.00 3.60 -4.17
C PHE A 69 -2.51 3.36 -4.28
N GLY A 70 -3.00 2.42 -3.48
CA GLY A 70 -4.39 2.01 -3.51
C GLY A 70 -5.34 3.11 -3.07
N ILE A 71 -6.49 3.18 -3.72
CA ILE A 71 -7.63 3.98 -3.30
C ILE A 71 -8.77 3.08 -2.89
N SER A 72 -9.52 3.48 -1.87
CA SER A 72 -10.73 2.78 -1.48
C SER A 72 -11.78 3.75 -0.99
N ASP A 73 -13.02 3.28 -0.85
CA ASP A 73 -13.98 4.04 -0.08
C ASP A 73 -13.54 4.08 1.40
N ARG A 74 -13.97 5.06 2.18
CA ARG A 74 -13.56 5.21 3.60
C ARG A 74 -13.85 4.02 4.52
N LYS A 75 -14.58 3.01 4.04
CA LYS A 75 -14.85 1.75 4.75
C LYS A 75 -14.10 0.56 4.17
N CYS A 76 -13.23 0.76 3.17
CA CYS A 76 -12.45 -0.27 2.50
C CYS A 76 -13.31 -1.44 1.96
N ARG A 77 -14.48 -1.11 1.39
CA ARG A 77 -15.41 -2.10 0.80
C ARG A 77 -15.13 -2.31 -0.68
N LEU A 78 -14.69 -1.26 -1.36
CA LEU A 78 -14.22 -1.30 -2.73
C LEU A 78 -12.82 -0.71 -2.78
N CYS A 79 -11.89 -1.49 -3.32
CA CYS A 79 -10.47 -1.18 -3.37
C CYS A 79 -10.02 -1.19 -4.82
N PHE A 80 -9.21 -0.21 -5.19
CA PHE A 80 -8.57 -0.12 -6.49
C PHE A 80 -7.08 0.12 -6.27
N ALA A 81 -6.24 -0.56 -7.04
CA ALA A 81 -4.82 -0.30 -7.06
C ALA A 81 -4.27 -0.58 -8.47
N PRO A 82 -3.25 0.16 -8.93
CA PRO A 82 -2.47 -0.23 -10.09
C PRO A 82 -1.80 -1.60 -9.89
N ALA A 83 -1.83 -2.41 -10.94
CA ALA A 83 -1.01 -3.60 -11.10
C ALA A 83 -0.14 -3.43 -12.34
N MET A 84 1.17 -3.62 -12.20
CA MET A 84 2.15 -3.41 -13.28
C MET A 84 2.93 -4.69 -13.56
N TRP A 85 3.38 -4.86 -14.80
CA TRP A 85 4.27 -5.95 -15.17
C TRP A 85 5.26 -5.50 -16.25
N ASN A 86 6.55 -5.61 -15.95
CA ASN A 86 7.67 -5.25 -16.82
C ASN A 86 8.05 -6.41 -17.76
N THR A 87 7.21 -7.44 -17.85
CA THR A 87 7.40 -8.69 -18.60
C THR A 87 8.60 -9.55 -18.20
N ARG A 88 9.31 -9.17 -17.13
CA ARG A 88 10.53 -9.84 -16.63
C ARG A 88 10.34 -10.35 -15.21
N ASP A 89 9.58 -9.64 -14.39
CA ASP A 89 9.27 -10.04 -13.03
C ASP A 89 8.47 -11.35 -13.04
N PRO A 90 8.75 -12.26 -12.08
CA PRO A 90 8.00 -13.51 -11.94
C PRO A 90 6.57 -13.29 -11.43
N ILE A 91 6.21 -12.06 -11.05
CA ILE A 91 4.95 -11.72 -10.38
C ILE A 91 4.42 -10.38 -10.90
N LEU A 92 3.11 -10.16 -10.78
CA LEU A 92 2.54 -8.82 -10.95
C LEU A 92 2.98 -7.92 -9.80
N LYS A 93 3.28 -6.67 -10.14
CA LYS A 93 3.62 -5.63 -9.19
C LYS A 93 2.37 -4.94 -8.69
N GLU A 94 1.80 -5.52 -7.65
CA GLU A 94 0.56 -5.07 -6.99
C GLU A 94 0.81 -4.51 -5.59
N ARG A 95 1.93 -4.90 -4.97
CA ARG A 95 2.36 -4.52 -3.61
C ARG A 95 3.83 -4.17 -3.61
N PHE A 96 4.24 -3.27 -2.71
CA PHE A 96 5.66 -3.04 -2.52
C PHE A 96 6.33 -4.25 -1.88
N PHE A 97 7.53 -4.56 -2.36
CA PHE A 97 8.34 -5.63 -1.80
C PHE A 97 9.07 -5.13 -0.56
N GLY A 98 8.97 -5.92 0.51
CA GLY A 98 9.70 -5.67 1.75
C GLY A 98 10.14 -6.97 2.39
N LEU A 99 11.06 -6.83 3.34
CA LEU A 99 11.56 -7.92 4.17
C LEU A 99 10.83 -7.90 5.52
N SER A 100 10.49 -9.07 6.04
CA SER A 100 10.04 -9.20 7.43
C SER A 100 11.18 -8.88 8.40
N GLY A 101 10.86 -8.68 9.67
CA GLY A 101 11.88 -8.41 10.69
C GLY A 101 12.94 -9.49 10.86
N ARG A 102 12.64 -10.75 10.49
CA ARG A 102 13.62 -11.86 10.51
C ARG A 102 14.47 -11.93 9.25
N GLU A 103 14.03 -11.27 8.18
CA GLU A 103 14.70 -11.23 6.88
C GLU A 103 15.53 -9.97 6.70
N GLY A 104 15.23 -8.88 7.42
CA GLY A 104 15.95 -7.61 7.36
C GLY A 104 16.95 -7.42 8.51
N ASN A 105 18.01 -6.66 8.24
CA ASN A 105 19.04 -6.34 9.24
C ASN A 105 18.61 -5.26 10.24
N HIS A 106 17.60 -4.45 9.89
CA HIS A 106 17.09 -3.33 10.68
C HIS A 106 15.58 -3.46 10.91
N GLY A 107 15.12 -4.69 11.15
CA GLY A 107 13.69 -4.98 11.25
C GLY A 107 12.99 -5.00 9.90
N GLU A 108 11.71 -4.68 9.90
CA GLU A 108 10.87 -4.61 8.70
C GLU A 108 11.33 -3.47 7.79
N ASP A 109 11.54 -3.76 6.51
CA ASP A 109 12.02 -2.75 5.55
C ASP A 109 11.45 -2.95 4.15
N VAL A 110 10.93 -1.88 3.56
CA VAL A 110 10.49 -1.85 2.15
C VAL A 110 11.71 -1.60 1.27
N LYS A 111 11.93 -2.45 0.27
CA LYS A 111 13.14 -2.41 -0.56
C LYS A 111 12.96 -1.60 -1.85
N GLU A 112 11.86 -0.85 -1.94
CA GLU A 112 11.46 -0.13 -3.13
C GLU A 112 11.42 1.37 -2.91
N CYS A 113 11.72 2.13 -3.96
CA CYS A 113 11.79 3.58 -3.89
C CYS A 113 10.50 4.19 -4.43
N TYR A 114 9.74 4.79 -3.54
CA TYR A 114 8.49 5.47 -3.85
C TYR A 114 8.28 6.70 -2.96
N PHE A 115 7.47 7.65 -3.44
CA PHE A 115 7.27 8.95 -2.81
C PHE A 115 5.83 9.41 -3.00
N TYR A 116 5.23 9.94 -1.94
CA TYR A 116 4.03 10.76 -2.05
C TYR A 116 4.44 12.19 -2.34
N LEU A 117 3.95 12.76 -3.43
CA LEU A 117 4.39 14.06 -3.93
C LEU A 117 3.42 15.17 -3.54
N ASP A 118 2.11 14.94 -3.73
CA ASP A 118 1.09 15.92 -3.39
C ASP A 118 -0.27 15.24 -3.16
N ALA A 119 -1.14 15.88 -2.38
CA ALA A 119 -2.52 15.48 -2.21
C ALA A 119 -3.39 16.65 -1.70
N THR A 120 -4.57 16.78 -2.27
CA THR A 120 -5.59 17.68 -1.72
C THR A 120 -6.29 17.05 -0.50
N PRO A 121 -6.74 17.83 0.50
CA PRO A 121 -7.48 17.32 1.66
C PRO A 121 -8.75 16.54 1.35
N THR A 122 -9.35 16.76 0.17
CA THR A 122 -10.50 16.02 -0.34
C THR A 122 -10.14 14.84 -1.24
N HIS A 123 -8.85 14.58 -1.46
CA HIS A 123 -8.35 13.53 -2.36
C HIS A 123 -8.81 13.67 -3.82
N SER A 124 -9.30 14.86 -4.19
CA SER A 124 -9.65 15.21 -5.58
C SER A 124 -8.45 15.29 -6.52
N TRP A 125 -7.25 15.38 -5.94
CA TRP A 125 -5.94 15.23 -6.56
C TRP A 125 -5.05 14.47 -5.59
N MET A 126 -4.30 13.50 -6.13
CA MET A 126 -3.28 12.72 -5.44
C MET A 126 -2.18 12.42 -6.45
N GLU A 127 -0.93 12.62 -6.03
CA GLU A 127 0.24 12.40 -6.86
C GLU A 127 1.28 11.61 -6.08
N ALA A 128 1.78 10.55 -6.71
CA ALA A 128 2.83 9.72 -6.17
C ALA A 128 3.78 9.31 -7.29
N LEU A 129 5.03 9.04 -6.91
CA LEU A 129 6.08 8.58 -7.79
C LEU A 129 6.57 7.22 -7.29
N TYR A 130 6.57 6.24 -8.18
CA TYR A 130 7.22 4.96 -7.94
C TYR A 130 8.34 4.76 -8.95
N LYS A 131 9.56 4.46 -8.47
CA LYS A 131 10.70 4.12 -9.32
C LYS A 131 10.58 2.66 -9.75
N TYR A 132 9.72 2.42 -10.74
CA TYR A 132 9.42 1.07 -11.22
C TYR A 132 10.59 0.44 -11.99
N PRO A 133 11.13 -0.71 -11.56
CA PRO A 133 12.21 -1.41 -12.24
C PRO A 133 11.81 -1.91 -13.63
N GLN A 134 12.62 -1.58 -14.63
CA GLN A 134 12.47 -2.11 -15.99
C GLN A 134 13.16 -3.48 -16.18
N ALA A 135 14.08 -3.84 -15.27
CA ALA A 135 14.67 -5.16 -15.18
C ALA A 135 13.91 -6.01 -14.15
N GLU A 136 14.15 -7.33 -14.13
CA GLU A 136 13.65 -8.19 -13.07
C GLU A 136 14.11 -7.63 -11.71
N TYR A 137 13.14 -7.41 -10.82
CA TYR A 137 13.46 -6.92 -9.50
C TYR A 137 14.13 -8.04 -8.65
N PRO A 138 15.21 -7.74 -7.89
CA PRO A 138 16.06 -8.76 -7.29
C PRO A 138 15.49 -9.36 -5.98
N TYR A 139 14.24 -9.84 -6.00
CA TYR A 139 13.51 -10.36 -4.83
C TYR A 139 14.34 -11.36 -4.02
N ARG A 140 14.84 -12.41 -4.68
CA ARG A 140 15.58 -13.51 -4.05
C ARG A 140 16.92 -13.04 -3.46
N ILE A 141 17.67 -12.23 -4.20
CA ILE A 141 18.96 -11.70 -3.76
C ILE A 141 18.77 -10.84 -2.50
N LEU A 142 17.72 -10.02 -2.47
CA LEU A 142 17.41 -9.18 -1.30
C LEU A 142 17.14 -10.03 -0.05
N VAL A 143 16.37 -11.11 -0.16
CA VAL A 143 16.12 -12.02 0.97
C VAL A 143 17.41 -12.74 1.40
N GLU A 144 18.14 -13.33 0.45
CA GLU A 144 19.35 -14.10 0.75
C GLU A 144 20.43 -13.24 1.39
N VAL A 145 20.79 -12.11 0.77
CA VAL A 145 21.90 -11.25 1.23
C VAL A 145 21.61 -10.63 2.60
N ASN A 146 20.36 -10.26 2.89
CA ASN A 146 20.05 -9.70 4.21
C ASN A 146 20.11 -10.77 5.31
N ARG A 147 19.75 -12.03 5.05
CA ARG A 147 19.94 -13.10 6.05
C ARG A 147 21.39 -13.32 6.49
N TYR A 148 22.36 -13.01 5.62
CA TYR A 148 23.79 -13.18 5.91
C TYR A 148 24.46 -11.99 6.62
N ARG A 149 23.75 -10.86 6.78
CA ARG A 149 24.31 -9.62 7.34
C ARG A 149 23.93 -9.37 8.81
N GLY A 150 23.29 -10.36 9.44
CA GLY A 150 22.93 -10.37 10.86
C GLY A 150 24.01 -10.93 11.78
#